data_AF-A0A822YGR0-F1
#
_entry.id   AF-A0A822YGR0-F1
#
_cell.length_a   1.000
_cell.length_b   1.000
_cell.length_c   1.000
_cell.angle_alpha   90.00
_cell.angle_beta   90.00
_cell.angle_gamma   90.00
#
_symmetry.space_group_name_H-M   'P 1'
#
loop_
_entity.id
_entity.type
_entity.pdbx_description
1 polymer ?
#
loop_
_entity_poly.entity_id
_entity_poly.type
_entity_poly.pdbx_seq_one_letter_code
_entity_poly.pdbx_strand_id
1 'polypeptide(L)'
;MQSLYGALVASNLHTQIKISTPHSASIILDPLPPSQAFFNQSLVPIVLPLLQFLSKTASPLMMDLYPYYVFMQKKGVVPLDNCLFKPLTPSKEMVDPNTLLHYTNVLDAIIDATYFSMKNHASYAFDSYYRRKAKLLGPVTSRVPP
;
A
#
# COMPACT_ATOMS: atom_id res chain seq x y z
N MET A 1 8.00 -7.67 17.84
CA MET A 1 6.60 -7.17 17.81
C MET A 1 5.70 -7.84 18.85
N GLN A 2 5.68 -9.18 18.93
CA GLN A 2 4.81 -9.92 19.87
C GLN A 2 5.01 -9.54 21.34
N SER A 3 6.26 -9.46 21.82
CA SER A 3 6.54 -9.09 23.23
C SER A 3 6.06 -7.68 23.58
N LEU A 4 6.25 -6.71 22.68
CA LEU A 4 5.73 -5.35 22.85
C LEU A 4 4.19 -5.34 22.91
N TYR A 5 3.52 -6.13 22.07
CA TYR A 5 2.06 -6.25 22.10
C TYR A 5 1.59 -6.89 23.42
N GLY A 6 2.27 -7.94 23.88
CA GLY A 6 2.00 -8.57 25.17
C GLY A 6 2.10 -7.59 26.34
N ALA A 7 3.12 -6.72 26.34
CA ALA A 7 3.25 -5.66 27.34
C ALA A 7 2.08 -4.67 27.28
N LEU A 8 1.67 -4.22 26.08
CA LEU A 8 0.51 -3.33 25.92
C LEU A 8 -0.81 -3.99 26.33
N VAL A 9 -0.96 -5.32 26.14
CA VAL A 9 -2.11 -6.07 26.63
C VAL A 9 -2.11 -6.08 28.16
N ALA A 10 -0.97 -6.40 28.79
CA ALA A 10 -0.83 -6.41 30.25
C ALA A 10 -1.11 -5.04 30.88
N SER A 11 -0.85 -3.95 30.17
CA SER A 11 -1.16 -2.57 30.61
C SER A 11 -2.52 -2.04 30.14
N ASN A 12 -3.36 -2.84 29.47
CA ASN A 12 -4.65 -2.42 28.89
C ASN A 12 -4.56 -1.28 27.85
N LEU A 13 -3.42 -1.14 27.15
CA LEU A 13 -3.16 -0.08 26.17
C LEU A 13 -3.23 -0.55 24.71
N HIS A 14 -3.34 -1.86 24.44
CA HIS A 14 -3.26 -2.45 23.09
C HIS A 14 -4.35 -1.99 22.10
N THR A 15 -5.47 -1.44 22.58
CA THR A 15 -6.52 -0.84 21.73
C THR A 15 -6.20 0.59 21.32
N GLN A 16 -5.43 1.31 22.15
CA GLN A 16 -5.07 2.72 21.96
C GLN A 16 -3.71 2.88 21.27
N ILE A 17 -2.75 2.02 21.60
CA ILE A 17 -1.39 2.04 21.06
C ILE A 17 -1.21 0.85 20.13
N LYS A 18 -1.03 1.11 18.84
CA LYS A 18 -0.81 0.09 17.80
C LYS A 18 0.67 -0.13 17.54
N ILE A 19 1.04 -1.37 17.25
CA ILE A 19 2.43 -1.75 16.95
C ILE A 19 2.55 -2.03 15.47
N SER A 20 3.45 -1.31 14.83
CA SER A 20 3.82 -1.52 13.43
C SER A 20 5.34 -1.46 13.28
N THR A 21 5.81 -1.57 12.05
CA THR A 21 7.20 -1.35 11.64
C THR A 21 7.19 -0.72 10.25
N PRO A 22 7.99 0.34 10.01
CA PRO A 22 8.10 0.95 8.70
C PRO A 22 8.86 0.03 7.74
N HIS A 23 8.49 0.07 6.45
CA HIS A 23 9.15 -0.69 5.39
C HIS A 23 9.35 0.18 4.16
N SER A 24 10.49 -0.02 3.50
CA SER A 24 10.70 0.56 2.18
C SER A 24 9.68 0.05 1.16
N ALA A 25 9.25 0.91 0.25
CA ALA A 25 8.48 0.52 -0.94
C ALA A 25 9.14 -0.59 -1.77
N SER A 26 10.46 -0.79 -1.66
CA SER A 26 11.22 -1.83 -2.38
C SER A 26 10.83 -3.27 -2.01
N ILE A 27 9.98 -3.49 -1.00
CA ILE A 27 9.35 -4.80 -0.79
C ILE A 27 8.41 -5.18 -1.94
N ILE A 28 8.02 -4.22 -2.79
CA ILE A 28 7.29 -4.41 -4.05
C ILE A 28 8.27 -4.10 -5.18
N LEU A 29 8.55 -5.07 -6.05
CA LEU A 29 9.58 -4.92 -7.08
C LEU A 29 9.09 -4.08 -8.27
N ASP A 30 7.86 -4.33 -8.72
CA ASP A 30 7.23 -3.53 -9.76
C ASP A 30 5.83 -3.11 -9.29
N PRO A 31 5.65 -1.84 -8.87
CA PRO A 31 4.36 -1.38 -8.40
C PRO A 31 3.38 -1.03 -9.52
N LEU A 32 3.79 -1.00 -10.81
CA LEU A 32 2.94 -0.54 -11.91
C LEU A 32 2.76 -1.60 -13.02
N PRO A 33 1.51 -1.89 -13.44
CA PRO A 33 0.27 -1.32 -12.93
C PRO A 33 -0.09 -1.86 -11.53
N PRO A 34 -0.71 -1.04 -10.65
CA PRO A 34 -1.01 -1.42 -9.26
C PRO A 34 -1.71 -2.76 -9.10
N SER A 35 -2.69 -3.07 -9.94
CA SER A 35 -3.47 -4.31 -9.89
C SER A 35 -2.65 -5.59 -10.05
N GLN A 36 -1.47 -5.49 -10.67
CA GLN A 36 -0.56 -6.60 -10.91
C GLN A 36 0.60 -6.63 -9.91
N ALA A 37 0.69 -5.66 -9.00
CA ALA A 37 1.75 -5.60 -8.02
C ALA A 37 1.71 -6.80 -7.05
N PHE A 38 2.91 -7.26 -6.68
CA PHE A 38 3.13 -8.35 -5.74
C PHE A 38 4.35 -8.07 -4.88
N PHE A 39 4.41 -8.69 -3.70
CA PHE A 39 5.59 -8.58 -2.85
C PHE A 39 6.74 -9.35 -3.48
N ASN A 40 7.96 -8.86 -3.29
CA ASN A 40 9.16 -9.59 -3.66
C ASN A 40 9.09 -11.00 -3.06
N GLN A 41 9.10 -12.02 -3.93
CA GLN A 41 8.89 -13.41 -3.52
C GLN A 41 9.93 -13.89 -2.50
N SER A 42 11.15 -13.35 -2.53
CA SER A 42 12.19 -13.69 -1.53
C SER A 42 11.89 -13.14 -0.14
N LEU A 43 11.05 -12.09 -0.03
CA LEU A 43 10.65 -11.46 1.23
C LEU A 43 9.31 -11.99 1.75
N VAL A 44 8.54 -12.73 0.94
CA VAL A 44 7.26 -13.33 1.32
C VAL A 44 7.31 -14.11 2.65
N PRO A 45 8.35 -14.92 2.95
CA PRO A 45 8.47 -15.62 4.23
C PRO A 45 8.52 -14.69 5.46
N ILE A 46 8.90 -13.41 5.26
CA ILE A 46 9.00 -12.39 6.31
C ILE A 46 7.74 -11.52 6.32
N VAL A 47 7.29 -11.08 5.15
CA VAL A 47 6.14 -10.16 4.99
C VAL A 47 4.83 -10.82 5.39
N LEU A 48 4.61 -12.10 5.08
CA LEU A 48 3.35 -12.76 5.41
C LEU A 48 3.13 -12.90 6.93
N PRO A 49 4.07 -13.41 7.74
CA PRO A 49 3.92 -13.42 9.21
C PRO A 49 3.72 -12.04 9.81
N LEU A 50 4.40 -11.01 9.28
CA LEU A 50 4.19 -9.62 9.68
C LEU A 50 2.74 -9.18 9.42
N LEU A 51 2.24 -9.36 8.21
CA LEU A 51 0.87 -8.98 7.83
C LEU A 51 -0.18 -9.72 8.67
N GLN A 52 0.06 -10.99 9.01
CA GLN A 52 -0.79 -11.75 9.93
C GLN A 52 -0.78 -11.16 11.35
N PHE A 53 0.39 -10.77 11.87
CA PHE A 53 0.49 -10.10 13.17
C PHE A 53 -0.28 -8.75 13.17
N LEU A 54 -0.08 -7.94 12.14
CA LEU A 54 -0.75 -6.64 12.00
C LEU A 54 -2.26 -6.81 11.91
N SER A 55 -2.75 -7.78 11.12
CA SER A 55 -4.17 -8.09 11.02
C SER A 55 -4.77 -8.57 12.34
N LYS A 56 -4.09 -9.47 13.08
CA LYS A 56 -4.58 -9.99 14.37
C LYS A 56 -4.65 -8.92 15.46
N THR A 57 -3.80 -7.90 15.38
CA THR A 57 -3.72 -6.81 16.38
C THR A 57 -4.44 -5.54 15.94
N ALA A 58 -5.09 -5.56 14.76
CA ALA A 58 -5.67 -4.39 14.12
C ALA A 58 -4.68 -3.20 14.01
N SER A 59 -3.42 -3.51 13.70
CA SER A 59 -2.34 -2.53 13.55
C SER A 59 -2.11 -2.21 12.06
N PRO A 60 -1.67 -0.98 11.71
CA PRO A 60 -1.44 -0.60 10.32
C PRO A 60 -0.15 -1.21 9.77
N LEU A 61 -0.07 -1.43 8.46
CA LEU A 61 1.20 -1.54 7.75
C LEU A 61 1.75 -0.12 7.52
N MET A 62 3.01 0.11 7.87
CA MET A 62 3.72 1.36 7.59
C MET A 62 4.66 1.16 6.39
N MET A 63 4.61 2.10 5.46
CA MET A 63 5.36 2.08 4.21
C MET A 63 5.99 3.44 3.95
N ASP A 64 7.27 3.44 3.60
CA ASP A 64 8.00 4.61 3.16
C ASP A 64 7.89 4.70 1.63
N LEU A 65 6.99 5.57 1.18
CA LEU A 65 6.59 5.70 -0.23
C LEU A 65 7.26 6.92 -0.86
N TYR A 66 8.01 6.69 -1.93
CA TYR A 66 8.77 7.73 -2.63
C TYR A 66 8.47 7.71 -4.14
N PRO A 67 7.50 8.50 -4.62
CA PRO A 67 7.18 8.63 -6.04
C PRO A 67 8.39 8.85 -6.96
N TYR A 68 9.39 9.59 -6.47
CA TYR A 68 10.63 9.87 -7.19
C TYR A 68 11.37 8.62 -7.67
N TYR A 69 11.42 7.55 -6.88
CA TYR A 69 12.11 6.32 -7.30
C TYR A 69 11.38 5.61 -8.44
N VAL A 70 10.05 5.66 -8.46
CA VAL A 70 9.26 5.10 -9.57
C VAL A 70 9.55 5.86 -10.86
N PHE A 71 9.59 7.20 -10.81
CA PHE A 71 9.99 8.03 -11.95
C PHE A 71 11.38 7.68 -12.48
N MET A 72 12.37 7.61 -11.59
CA MET A 72 13.75 7.29 -11.94
C MET A 72 13.89 5.90 -12.58
N GLN A 73 13.13 4.91 -12.10
CA GLN A 73 13.20 3.52 -12.60
C GLN A 73 12.42 3.31 -13.91
N LYS A 74 11.31 4.01 -14.13
CA LYS A 74 10.44 3.82 -15.30
C LYS A 74 10.88 4.61 -16.54
N LYS A 75 12.09 5.21 -16.55
CA LYS A 75 12.79 5.78 -17.72
C LYS A 75 11.90 6.62 -18.66
N GLY A 76 11.10 7.53 -18.12
CA GLY A 76 10.25 8.44 -18.89
C GLY A 76 8.85 7.93 -19.23
N VAL A 77 8.47 6.72 -18.83
CA VAL A 77 7.08 6.23 -18.92
C VAL A 77 6.16 6.99 -17.95
N VAL A 78 6.69 7.32 -16.77
CA VAL A 78 5.97 8.09 -15.75
C VAL A 78 6.38 9.57 -15.88
N PRO A 79 5.44 10.51 -16.13
CA PRO A 79 5.76 11.92 -16.20
C PRO A 79 6.25 12.47 -14.84
N LEU A 80 7.25 13.37 -14.85
CA LEU A 80 7.72 14.04 -13.63
C LEU A 80 6.59 14.78 -12.91
N ASP A 81 5.70 15.43 -13.67
CA ASP A 81 4.55 16.15 -13.15
C ASP A 81 3.61 15.24 -12.32
N ASN A 82 3.48 13.96 -12.70
CA ASN A 82 2.70 12.96 -11.95
C ASN A 82 3.31 12.68 -10.56
N CYS A 83 4.64 12.73 -10.42
CA CYS A 83 5.32 12.54 -9.14
C CYS A 83 5.30 13.79 -8.26
N LEU A 84 5.13 14.96 -8.86
CA LEU A 84 5.08 16.26 -8.19
C LEU A 84 3.66 16.73 -7.89
N PHE A 85 2.65 15.86 -8.08
CA PHE A 85 1.23 16.17 -7.88
C PHE A 85 0.74 17.36 -8.72
N LYS A 86 1.35 17.57 -9.89
CA LYS A 86 0.92 18.59 -10.83
C LYS A 86 -0.20 18.05 -11.72
N PRO A 87 -1.15 18.89 -12.15
CA PRO A 87 -2.21 18.48 -13.07
C PRO A 87 -1.64 17.86 -14.34
N LEU A 88 -2.24 16.76 -14.78
CA LEU A 88 -1.95 16.11 -16.05
C LEU A 88 -3.14 16.25 -16.99
N THR A 89 -2.87 16.20 -18.29
CA THR A 89 -3.94 15.98 -19.25
C THR A 89 -4.44 14.54 -19.12
N PRO A 90 -5.74 14.23 -19.37
CA PRO A 90 -6.26 12.87 -19.26
C PRO A 90 -5.46 11.83 -20.06
N SER A 91 -4.89 12.23 -21.20
CA SER A 91 -4.03 11.38 -22.05
C SER A 91 -2.67 11.01 -21.44
N LYS A 92 -2.27 11.67 -20.34
CA LYS A 92 -1.01 11.46 -19.64
C LYS A 92 -1.19 10.83 -18.26
N GLU A 93 -2.44 10.65 -17.83
CA GLU A 93 -2.74 9.90 -16.61
C GLU A 93 -2.36 8.44 -16.81
N MET A 94 -1.92 7.81 -15.72
CA MET A 94 -1.70 6.38 -15.73
C MET A 94 -3.03 5.66 -15.53
N VAL A 95 -3.35 4.73 -16.42
CA VAL A 95 -4.56 3.92 -16.33
C VAL A 95 -4.16 2.49 -15.99
N ASP A 96 -4.73 1.95 -14.91
CA ASP A 96 -4.57 0.54 -14.58
C ASP A 96 -5.47 -0.31 -15.49
N PRO A 97 -4.92 -1.25 -16.28
CA PRO A 97 -5.68 -1.97 -17.30
C PRO A 97 -6.71 -2.96 -16.73
N ASN A 98 -6.57 -3.40 -15.48
CA ASN A 98 -7.48 -4.37 -14.88
C ASN A 98 -8.60 -3.72 -14.07
N THR A 99 -8.34 -2.55 -13.47
CA THR A 99 -9.33 -1.84 -12.63
C THR A 99 -9.94 -0.63 -13.32
N LEU A 100 -9.33 -0.16 -14.42
CA LEU A 100 -9.66 1.08 -15.12
C LEU A 100 -9.55 2.33 -14.23
N LEU A 101 -8.79 2.23 -13.12
CA LEU A 101 -8.51 3.39 -12.28
C LEU A 101 -7.50 4.32 -12.95
N HIS A 102 -7.84 5.60 -12.95
CA HIS A 102 -7.00 6.69 -13.41
C HIS A 102 -6.20 7.26 -12.24
N TYR A 103 -4.88 7.27 -12.36
CA TYR A 103 -3.98 7.83 -11.36
C TYR A 103 -3.42 9.17 -11.85
N THR A 104 -3.88 10.24 -11.21
CA THR A 104 -3.41 11.61 -11.45
C THR A 104 -2.09 11.91 -10.74
N ASN A 105 -1.67 11.05 -9.80
CA ASN A 105 -0.37 11.09 -9.16
C ASN A 105 0.18 9.68 -8.87
N VAL A 106 1.52 9.57 -8.79
CA VAL A 106 2.19 8.28 -8.53
C VAL A 106 1.98 7.78 -7.11
N LEU A 107 1.80 8.67 -6.13
CA LEU A 107 1.65 8.27 -4.73
C LEU A 107 0.42 7.38 -4.54
N ASP A 108 -0.71 7.75 -5.12
CA ASP A 108 -1.94 6.96 -5.07
C ASP A 108 -1.74 5.59 -5.74
N ALA A 109 -1.01 5.56 -6.86
CA ALA A 109 -0.73 4.31 -7.55
C ALA A 109 0.14 3.35 -6.71
N ILE A 110 1.18 3.84 -6.02
CA ILE A 110 2.02 3.00 -5.17
C ILE A 110 1.32 2.60 -3.85
N ILE A 111 0.37 3.41 -3.36
CA ILE A 111 -0.52 3.02 -2.27
C ILE A 111 -1.39 1.84 -2.72
N ASP A 112 -2.04 1.93 -3.88
CA ASP A 112 -2.88 0.84 -4.40
C ASP A 112 -2.04 -0.40 -4.75
N ALA A 113 -0.83 -0.22 -5.28
CA ALA A 113 0.10 -1.34 -5.51
C ALA A 113 0.41 -2.10 -4.22
N THR A 114 0.51 -1.39 -3.09
CA THR A 114 0.66 -2.01 -1.76
C THR A 114 -0.58 -2.80 -1.38
N TYR A 115 -1.77 -2.25 -1.61
CA TYR A 115 -3.03 -2.98 -1.36
C TYR A 115 -3.17 -4.22 -2.23
N PHE A 116 -2.86 -4.14 -3.51
CA PHE A 116 -2.89 -5.29 -4.42
C PHE A 116 -1.84 -6.32 -4.08
N SER A 117 -0.62 -5.92 -3.70
CA SER A 117 0.42 -6.84 -3.23
C SER A 117 -0.05 -7.62 -2.00
N MET A 118 -0.69 -6.94 -1.04
CA MET A 118 -1.31 -7.61 0.10
C MET A 118 -2.43 -8.56 -0.34
N LYS A 119 -3.34 -8.12 -1.21
CA LYS A 119 -4.47 -8.93 -1.70
C LYS A 119 -4.01 -10.18 -2.46
N ASN A 120 -2.97 -10.07 -3.28
CA ASN A 120 -2.47 -11.14 -4.15
C ASN A 120 -1.71 -12.23 -3.35
N HIS A 121 -1.21 -11.91 -2.14
CA HIS A 121 -0.53 -12.86 -1.26
C HIS A 121 -1.33 -13.29 -0.02
N ALA A 122 -2.37 -12.54 0.33
CA ALA A 122 -3.24 -12.82 1.46
C ALA A 122 -4.08 -14.09 1.24
N SER A 123 -3.96 -15.07 2.13
CA SER A 123 -5.04 -16.05 2.32
C SER A 123 -6.29 -15.35 2.87
N TYR A 124 -7.47 -15.96 2.65
CA TYR A 124 -8.81 -15.44 2.99
C TYR A 124 -8.95 -14.77 4.38
N ALA A 125 -8.08 -15.10 5.36
CA ALA A 125 -8.09 -14.52 6.70
C ALA A 125 -7.72 -13.02 6.74
N PHE A 126 -6.78 -12.56 5.90
CA PHE A 126 -6.29 -11.18 5.86
C PHE A 126 -7.29 -10.23 5.17
N ASP A 127 -8.05 -10.76 4.23
CA ASP A 127 -9.04 -10.04 3.42
C ASP A 127 -10.12 -9.38 4.29
N SER A 128 -10.50 -9.98 5.42
CA SER A 128 -11.62 -9.50 6.24
C SER A 128 -11.40 -8.14 6.93
N TYR A 129 -10.16 -7.77 7.31
CA TYR A 129 -9.87 -6.50 7.98
C TYR A 129 -9.61 -5.39 6.96
N TYR A 130 -8.70 -5.62 5.99
CA TYR A 130 -8.30 -4.60 5.02
C TYR A 130 -9.38 -4.33 3.97
N ARG A 131 -10.19 -5.32 3.56
CA ARG A 131 -11.34 -5.10 2.66
C ARG A 131 -12.44 -4.27 3.33
N ARG A 132 -12.66 -4.44 4.65
CA ARG A 132 -13.61 -3.61 5.43
C ARG A 132 -13.13 -2.17 5.54
N LYS A 133 -11.85 -1.94 5.81
CA LYS A 133 -11.29 -0.59 5.89
C LYS A 133 -11.21 0.09 4.52
N ALA A 134 -10.86 -0.63 3.45
CA ALA A 134 -10.88 -0.11 2.08
C ALA A 134 -12.29 0.29 1.62
N LYS A 135 -13.34 -0.49 1.96
CA LYS A 135 -14.74 -0.10 1.72
C LYS A 135 -15.14 1.19 2.44
N LEU A 136 -14.65 1.41 3.67
CA LEU A 136 -14.91 2.64 4.43
C LEU A 136 -14.17 3.85 3.87
N LEU A 137 -13.09 3.61 3.15
CA LEU A 137 -12.16 4.61 2.67
C LEU A 137 -12.52 5.11 1.25
N GLY A 138 -13.34 4.39 0.48
CA GLY A 138 -13.73 4.73 -0.89
C GLY A 138 -12.55 4.69 -1.88
N PRO A 139 -12.79 4.76 -3.21
CA PRO A 139 -11.73 5.00 -4.18
C PRO A 139 -11.06 6.35 -3.85
N VAL A 140 -9.72 6.42 -3.94
CA VAL A 140 -8.95 7.61 -3.57
C VAL A 140 -9.34 8.85 -4.41
N THR A 141 -9.96 8.63 -5.58
CA THR A 141 -10.56 9.68 -6.43
C THR A 141 -11.59 10.56 -5.71
N SER A 142 -12.14 10.13 -4.56
CA SER A 142 -13.05 10.94 -3.74
C SER A 142 -12.36 11.78 -2.66
N ARG A 143 -11.02 11.80 -2.59
CA ARG A 143 -10.26 12.46 -1.50
C ARG A 143 -9.40 13.64 -1.95
N VAL A 144 -9.45 14.00 -3.23
CA VAL A 144 -8.84 15.24 -3.73
C VAL A 144 -9.94 16.30 -3.78
N PRO A 145 -9.88 17.38 -2.96
CA PRO A 145 -10.79 18.50 -3.14
C PRO A 145 -10.56 19.15 -4.51
N PRO A 146 -11.58 19.79 -5.10
CA PRO A 146 -11.52 20.37 -6.44
C PRO A 146 -10.39 21.39 -6.63
#